data_AF-A0A2E2N9S2-F1
#
_entry.id   AF-A0A2E2N9S2-F1
#
_cell.length_a   1.000
_cell.length_b   1.000
_cell.length_c   1.000
_cell.angle_alpha   90.00
_cell.angle_beta   90.00
_cell.angle_gamma   90.00
#
_symmetry.space_group_name_H-M   'P 1'
#
loop_
_entity.id
_entity.type
_entity.pdbx_description
1 polymer ?
#
loop_
_entity_poly.entity_id
_entity_poly.type
_entity_poly.pdbx_seq_one_letter_code
_entity_poly.pdbx_strand_id
1 'polypeptide(L)'
;MNGTGSHGGTAGMYTRWILAAIFTAVAIIMIVTNILMADAGLRLETARDLLGNLGSEIIGLALTVAIIDWLIERKNLNEQVQQQSWQMLHDVDHAFWVWQGGRREFHLDELVALLSIADPKDPLPQFTEELFINLGIRSSDTLRLQPKLLRHDRRLRSAMKSLSGLAQIREAKNFVDANYIIDGLRSAVANLAEVTGQHPHAGEFGAAQAFRDPSVDAQVRRYRGSLHETITRDERMYPPAPFQAITQDDDASSARSQRA
;
A
#
# COMPACT_ATOMS: atom_id res chain seq x y z
N MET A 1 -18.43 0.43 -2.87
CA MET A 1 -17.23 -0.39 -2.57
C MET A 1 -17.67 -1.83 -2.41
N ASN A 2 -17.59 -2.61 -3.49
CA ASN A 2 -17.91 -4.03 -3.46
C ASN A 2 -16.74 -4.75 -2.81
N GLY A 3 -16.90 -5.14 -1.55
CA GLY A 3 -15.97 -6.04 -0.88
C GLY A 3 -15.99 -7.37 -1.60
N THR A 4 -14.99 -7.60 -2.46
CA THR A 4 -14.64 -8.92 -2.93
C THR A 4 -14.15 -9.70 -1.72
N GLY A 5 -15.12 -10.30 -1.01
CA GLY A 5 -14.88 -11.21 0.10
C GLY A 5 -13.81 -12.21 -0.31
N SER A 6 -12.74 -12.27 0.47
CA SER A 6 -11.59 -13.10 0.17
C SER A 6 -12.01 -14.58 0.09
N HIS A 7 -12.21 -15.08 -1.12
CA HIS A 7 -12.33 -16.51 -1.40
C HIS A 7 -11.01 -17.27 -1.18
N GLY A 8 -9.96 -16.63 -0.66
CA GLY A 8 -8.70 -17.26 -0.30
C GLY A 8 -8.79 -18.28 0.86
N GLY A 9 -9.89 -18.28 1.63
CA GLY A 9 -10.06 -19.22 2.75
C GLY A 9 -10.37 -20.66 2.31
N THR A 10 -11.06 -20.85 1.17
CA THR A 10 -11.44 -22.20 0.71
C THR A 10 -10.31 -22.87 -0.04
N ALA A 11 -9.52 -22.12 -0.83
CA ALA A 11 -8.38 -22.66 -1.57
C ALA A 11 -7.37 -23.39 -0.66
N GLY A 12 -7.01 -22.77 0.48
CA GLY A 12 -6.12 -23.42 1.46
C GLY A 12 -6.75 -24.62 2.18
N MET A 13 -8.08 -24.66 2.31
CA MET A 13 -8.78 -25.81 2.86
C MET A 13 -8.73 -27.00 1.89
N TYR A 14 -8.94 -26.77 0.59
CA TYR A 14 -8.84 -27.82 -0.43
C TYR A 14 -7.43 -28.40 -0.52
N THR A 15 -6.38 -27.57 -0.45
CA THR A 15 -4.99 -28.06 -0.47
C THR A 15 -4.71 -28.99 0.71
N ARG A 16 -5.19 -28.63 1.92
CA ARG A 16 -5.04 -29.48 3.12
C ARG A 16 -5.76 -30.82 2.99
N TRP A 17 -6.97 -30.82 2.42
CA TRP A 17 -7.73 -32.06 2.19
C TRP A 17 -7.11 -32.94 1.12
N ILE A 18 -6.58 -32.35 0.04
CA ILE A 18 -5.87 -33.09 -1.00
C ILE A 18 -4.60 -33.73 -0.43
N LEU A 19 -3.81 -32.98 0.35
CA LEU A 19 -2.63 -33.54 1.02
C LEU A 19 -3.01 -34.66 1.98
N ALA A 20 -4.03 -34.46 2.82
CA ALA A 20 -4.54 -35.50 3.71
C ALA A 20 -4.99 -36.75 2.93
N ALA A 21 -5.67 -36.58 1.80
CA ALA A 21 -6.10 -37.69 0.94
C ALA A 21 -4.90 -38.44 0.34
N ILE A 22 -3.87 -37.72 -0.15
CA ILE A 22 -2.64 -38.30 -0.68
C ILE A 22 -1.91 -39.10 0.41
N PHE A 23 -1.71 -38.52 1.61
CA PHE A 23 -1.07 -39.24 2.73
C PHE A 23 -1.86 -40.47 3.15
N THR A 24 -3.20 -40.37 3.17
CA THR A 24 -4.07 -41.50 3.50
C THR A 24 -3.95 -42.61 2.46
N ALA A 25 -3.94 -42.28 1.16
CA ALA A 25 -3.77 -43.24 0.09
C ALA A 25 -2.40 -43.94 0.18
N VAL A 26 -1.33 -43.19 0.43
CA VAL A 26 0.02 -43.72 0.60
C VAL A 26 0.10 -44.66 1.82
N ALA A 27 -0.51 -44.29 2.94
CA ALA A 27 -0.57 -45.13 4.13
C ALA A 27 -1.33 -46.45 3.86
N ILE A 28 -2.46 -46.39 3.12
CA ILE A 28 -3.21 -47.59 2.72
C ILE A 28 -2.34 -48.49 1.84
N ILE A 29 -1.65 -47.94 0.84
CA ILE A 29 -0.75 -48.70 -0.03
C ILE A 29 0.36 -49.38 0.78
N MET A 30 0.96 -48.69 1.75
CA MET A 30 1.95 -49.27 2.66
C MET A 30 1.39 -50.42 3.51
N ILE A 31 0.18 -50.27 4.06
CA ILE A 31 -0.46 -51.32 4.85
C ILE A 31 -0.74 -52.55 3.98
N VAL A 32 -1.31 -52.35 2.78
CA VAL A 32 -1.63 -53.44 1.85
C VAL A 32 -0.38 -54.16 1.38
N THR A 33 0.68 -53.43 1.02
CA THR A 33 1.96 -54.03 0.60
C THR A 33 2.61 -54.82 1.73
N ASN A 34 2.55 -54.34 2.97
CA ASN A 34 3.06 -55.06 4.13
C ASN A 34 2.29 -56.37 4.38
N ILE A 35 0.95 -56.34 4.30
CA ILE A 35 0.11 -57.54 4.44
C ILE A 35 0.43 -58.56 3.33
N LEU A 36 0.52 -58.12 2.07
CA LEU A 36 0.82 -59.01 0.95
C LEU A 36 2.24 -59.61 1.02
N MET A 37 3.22 -58.84 1.49
CA MET A 37 4.60 -59.31 1.67
C MET A 37 4.74 -60.31 2.83
N ALA A 38 3.99 -60.12 3.91
CA ALA A 38 3.94 -61.05 5.03
C ALA A 38 3.40 -62.42 4.62
N ASP A 39 2.37 -62.45 3.78
CA ASP A 39 1.74 -63.69 3.29
C ASP A 39 2.63 -64.42 2.26
N ALA A 40 3.47 -63.68 1.52
CA ALA A 40 4.36 -64.22 0.50
C ALA A 40 5.67 -64.85 1.06
N GLY A 41 5.92 -64.80 2.38
CA GLY A 41 7.11 -65.38 3.00
C GLY A 41 8.43 -64.69 2.61
N LEU A 42 8.35 -63.46 2.06
CA LEU A 42 9.52 -62.64 1.71
C LEU A 42 10.27 -62.21 2.98
N ARG A 43 11.61 -62.29 2.94
CA ARG A 43 12.49 -62.00 4.08
C ARG A 43 12.22 -60.59 4.64
N LEU A 44 11.96 -60.53 5.95
CA LEU A 44 11.66 -59.31 6.72
C LEU A 44 12.67 -58.17 6.49
N GLU A 45 13.92 -58.50 6.17
CA GLU A 45 15.00 -57.55 5.90
C GLU A 45 14.76 -56.71 4.65
N THR A 46 14.36 -57.33 3.53
CA THR A 46 14.05 -56.60 2.29
C THR A 46 12.86 -55.66 2.47
N ALA A 47 11.82 -56.10 3.20
CA ALA A 47 10.65 -55.27 3.50
C ALA A 47 11.02 -54.07 4.38
N ARG A 48 11.92 -54.24 5.34
CA ARG A 48 12.40 -53.16 6.21
C ARG A 48 13.19 -52.10 5.43
N ASP A 49 14.07 -52.51 4.53
CA ASP A 49 14.84 -51.57 3.71
C ASP A 49 13.93 -50.80 2.74
N LEU A 50 12.94 -51.48 2.16
CA LEU A 50 11.98 -50.89 1.23
C LEU A 50 11.04 -49.90 1.96
N LEU A 51 10.55 -50.25 3.15
CA LEU A 51 9.75 -49.36 4.01
C LEU A 51 10.57 -48.17 4.54
N GLY A 52 11.83 -48.38 4.88
CA GLY A 52 12.74 -47.31 5.31
C GLY A 52 12.97 -46.29 4.20
N ASN A 53 13.29 -46.77 3.00
CA ASN A 53 13.49 -45.91 1.83
C ASN A 53 12.20 -45.17 1.46
N LEU A 54 11.07 -45.87 1.35
CA LEU A 54 9.78 -45.26 1.03
C LEU A 54 9.33 -44.26 2.11
N GLY A 55 9.53 -44.59 3.39
CA GLY A 55 9.25 -43.68 4.50
C GLY A 55 10.09 -42.41 4.44
N SER A 56 11.38 -42.53 4.14
CA SER A 56 12.26 -41.37 3.99
C SER A 56 11.86 -40.47 2.81
N GLU A 57 11.42 -41.08 1.70
CA GLU A 57 10.96 -40.34 0.51
C GLU A 57 9.65 -39.60 0.79
N ILE A 58 8.68 -40.24 1.45
CA ILE A 58 7.41 -39.62 1.83
C ILE A 58 7.64 -38.46 2.80
N ILE A 59 8.54 -38.62 3.79
CA ILE A 59 8.91 -37.55 4.71
C ILE A 59 9.57 -36.39 3.93
N GLY A 60 10.46 -36.69 2.98
CA GLY A 60 11.09 -35.69 2.11
C GLY A 60 10.07 -34.89 1.29
N LEU A 61 9.08 -35.56 0.71
CA LEU A 61 7.98 -34.92 -0.03
C LEU A 61 7.11 -34.06 0.90
N ALA A 62 6.70 -34.59 2.06
CA ALA A 62 5.91 -33.87 3.05
C ALA A 62 6.57 -32.58 3.52
N LEU A 63 7.88 -32.66 3.82
CA LEU A 63 8.67 -31.52 4.25
C LEU A 63 8.77 -30.47 3.13
N THR A 64 9.01 -30.91 1.90
CA THR A 64 9.09 -30.01 0.73
C THR A 64 7.79 -29.25 0.52
N VAL A 65 6.64 -29.93 0.58
CA VAL A 65 5.32 -29.29 0.46
C VAL A 65 5.10 -28.28 1.57
N ALA A 66 5.39 -28.63 2.83
CA ALA A 66 5.22 -27.73 3.96
C ALA A 66 6.08 -26.46 3.83
N ILE A 67 7.31 -26.59 3.34
CA ILE A 67 8.21 -25.45 3.08
C ILE A 67 7.66 -24.58 1.95
N ILE A 68 7.20 -25.17 0.84
CA ILE A 68 6.63 -24.43 -0.29
C ILE A 68 5.38 -23.66 0.15
N ASP A 69 4.46 -24.30 0.86
CA ASP A 69 3.24 -23.67 1.38
C ASP A 69 3.58 -22.48 2.29
N TRP A 70 4.56 -22.65 3.18
CA TRP A 70 5.03 -21.56 4.04
C TRP A 70 5.66 -20.40 3.25
N LEU A 71 6.45 -20.69 2.22
CA LEU A 71 7.05 -19.66 1.36
C LEU A 71 5.98 -18.88 0.58
N ILE A 72 4.97 -19.57 0.05
CA ILE A 72 3.83 -18.95 -0.65
C ILE A 72 3.04 -18.07 0.32
N GLU A 73 2.72 -18.57 1.52
CA GLU A 73 2.03 -17.80 2.55
C GLU A 73 2.81 -16.55 2.95
N ARG A 74 4.13 -16.67 3.11
CA ARG A 74 5.02 -15.54 3.42
C ARG A 74 5.04 -14.50 2.30
N LYS A 75 5.10 -14.95 1.03
CA LYS A 75 5.05 -14.06 -0.13
C LYS A 75 3.70 -13.32 -0.19
N ASN A 76 2.59 -14.04 -0.02
CA ASN A 76 1.25 -13.45 -0.02
C ASN A 76 1.07 -12.41 1.09
N LEU A 77 1.62 -12.66 2.28
CA LEU A 77 1.60 -11.68 3.37
C LEU A 77 2.43 -10.43 3.03
N ASN A 78 3.61 -10.57 2.43
CA ASN A 78 4.39 -9.43 1.97
C ASN A 78 3.63 -8.59 0.94
N GLU A 79 2.99 -9.23 -0.05
CA GLU A 79 2.20 -8.53 -1.06
C GLU A 79 1.02 -7.77 -0.45
N GLN A 80 0.31 -8.37 0.51
CA GLN A 80 -0.77 -7.70 1.24
C GLN A 80 -0.25 -6.52 2.08
N VAL A 81 0.91 -6.66 2.73
CA VAL A 81 1.55 -5.58 3.48
C VAL A 81 1.88 -4.41 2.56
N GLN A 82 2.47 -4.69 1.41
CA GLN A 82 2.79 -3.70 0.38
C GLN A 82 1.54 -2.98 -0.11
N GLN A 83 0.51 -3.74 -0.51
CA GLN A 83 -0.74 -3.19 -1.02
C GLN A 83 -1.45 -2.33 0.02
N GLN A 84 -1.55 -2.79 1.27
CA GLN A 84 -2.16 -2.04 2.36
C GLN A 84 -1.40 -0.74 2.66
N SER A 85 -0.06 -0.79 2.63
CA SER A 85 0.79 0.38 2.87
C SER A 85 0.63 1.41 1.76
N TRP A 86 0.56 0.95 0.52
CA TRP A 86 0.40 1.80 -0.65
C TRP A 86 -0.97 2.47 -0.68
N GLN A 87 -2.03 1.72 -0.38
CA GLN A 87 -3.38 2.26 -0.22
C GLN A 87 -3.43 3.34 0.87
N MET A 88 -2.80 3.08 2.02
CA MET A 88 -2.78 4.05 3.11
C MET A 88 -1.96 5.30 2.78
N LEU A 89 -0.84 5.17 2.06
CA LEU A 89 -0.07 6.32 1.59
C LEU A 89 -0.91 7.22 0.67
N HIS A 90 -1.66 6.62 -0.27
CA HIS A 90 -2.58 7.37 -1.12
C HIS A 90 -3.73 8.04 -0.33
N ASP A 91 -4.26 7.37 0.69
CA ASP A 91 -5.29 7.94 1.55
C ASP A 91 -4.76 9.13 2.37
N VAL A 92 -3.52 9.03 2.88
CA VAL A 92 -2.81 10.12 3.57
C VAL A 92 -2.56 11.28 2.61
N ASP A 93 -2.00 10.98 1.43
CA ASP A 93 -1.70 11.96 0.39
C ASP A 93 -2.94 12.73 -0.02
N HIS A 94 -4.05 12.03 -0.28
CA HIS A 94 -5.30 12.67 -0.65
C HIS A 94 -5.83 13.61 0.44
N ALA A 95 -5.89 13.14 1.70
CA ALA A 95 -6.36 13.97 2.81
C ALA A 95 -5.47 15.21 3.00
N PHE A 96 -4.16 15.03 2.86
CA PHE A 96 -3.18 16.11 3.02
C PHE A 96 -3.19 17.08 1.83
N TRP A 97 -3.37 16.59 0.61
CA TRP A 97 -3.55 17.40 -0.58
C TRP A 97 -4.82 18.26 -0.50
N VAL A 98 -5.93 17.72 0.01
CA VAL A 98 -7.13 18.53 0.26
C VAL A 98 -6.79 19.67 1.21
N TRP A 99 -6.08 19.38 2.31
CA TRP A 99 -5.71 20.37 3.32
C TRP A 99 -4.73 21.44 2.80
N GLN A 100 -3.57 21.05 2.30
CA GLN A 100 -2.45 21.94 2.01
C GLN A 100 -2.35 22.35 0.54
N GLY A 101 -2.96 21.61 -0.37
CA GLY A 101 -2.72 21.74 -1.81
C GLY A 101 -1.55 20.89 -2.28
N GLY A 102 -0.88 21.32 -3.35
CA GLY A 102 0.11 20.53 -4.07
C GLY A 102 -0.37 20.04 -5.43
N ARG A 103 0.49 19.30 -6.12
CA ARG A 103 0.15 18.63 -7.38
C ARG A 103 -0.85 17.51 -7.12
N ARG A 104 -1.64 17.19 -8.14
CA ARG A 104 -2.65 16.12 -8.07
C ARG A 104 -2.03 14.71 -8.18
N GLU A 105 -0.82 14.62 -8.72
CA GLU A 105 -0.10 13.37 -8.90
C GLU A 105 0.60 13.00 -7.59
N PHE A 106 0.44 11.76 -7.15
CA PHE A 106 1.05 11.30 -5.92
C PHE A 106 2.57 11.20 -6.07
N HIS A 107 3.29 11.97 -5.25
CA HIS A 107 4.73 11.88 -5.09
C HIS A 107 5.08 11.87 -3.61
N LEU A 108 5.71 10.79 -3.13
CA LEU A 108 6.09 10.66 -1.72
C LEU A 108 6.99 11.81 -1.25
N ASP A 109 7.93 12.23 -2.09
CA ASP A 109 8.84 13.33 -1.78
C ASP A 109 8.11 14.67 -1.64
N GLU A 110 7.09 14.91 -2.47
CA GLU A 110 6.23 16.08 -2.37
C GLU A 110 5.40 16.03 -1.09
N LEU A 111 4.79 14.88 -0.75
CA LEU A 111 4.06 14.71 0.50
C LEU A 111 4.93 14.99 1.73
N VAL A 112 6.16 14.46 1.76
CA VAL A 112 7.13 14.68 2.84
C VAL A 112 7.55 16.16 2.90
N ALA A 113 7.78 16.79 1.75
CA ALA A 113 8.11 18.21 1.68
C ALA A 113 6.96 19.08 2.18
N LEU A 114 5.72 18.84 1.72
CA LEU A 114 4.52 19.55 2.17
C LEU A 114 4.29 19.37 3.69
N LEU A 115 4.52 18.17 4.23
CA LEU A 115 4.47 17.89 5.69
C LEU A 115 5.54 18.63 6.51
N SER A 116 6.64 19.04 5.87
CA SER A 116 7.70 19.82 6.52
C SER A 116 7.42 21.33 6.55
N ILE A 117 6.61 21.82 5.60
CA ILE A 117 6.29 23.25 5.47
C ILE A 117 4.89 23.63 5.97
N ALA A 118 4.03 22.66 6.31
CA ALA A 118 2.72 22.92 6.88
C ALA A 118 2.84 23.69 8.20
N ASP A 119 2.06 24.76 8.34
CA ASP A 119 2.08 25.65 9.49
C ASP A 119 0.99 25.21 10.48
N PRO A 120 1.26 25.16 11.79
CA PRO A 120 0.25 24.85 12.79
C PRO A 120 -0.95 25.82 12.82
N LYS A 121 -0.81 27.00 12.21
CA LYS A 121 -1.86 28.01 12.07
C LYS A 121 -2.68 27.86 10.78
N ASP A 122 -2.34 26.90 9.91
CA ASP A 122 -3.13 26.65 8.71
C ASP A 122 -4.58 26.31 9.09
N PRO A 123 -5.58 26.88 8.39
CA PRO A 123 -6.95 26.64 8.74
C PRO A 123 -7.30 25.17 8.50
N LEU A 124 -8.03 24.60 9.46
CA LEU A 124 -8.48 23.22 9.40
C LEU A 124 -10.02 23.22 9.50
N PRO A 125 -10.73 23.41 8.38
CA PRO A 125 -12.18 23.39 8.39
C PRO A 125 -12.71 21.99 8.73
N GLN A 126 -13.94 21.91 9.25
CA GLN A 126 -14.53 20.67 9.75
C GLN A 126 -14.48 19.50 8.75
N PHE A 127 -14.69 19.73 7.45
CA PHE A 127 -14.64 18.64 6.46
C PHE A 127 -13.23 18.06 6.30
N THR A 128 -12.19 18.89 6.44
CA THR A 128 -10.79 18.44 6.42
C THR A 128 -10.46 17.68 7.71
N GLU A 129 -10.97 18.12 8.87
CA GLU A 129 -10.89 17.33 10.11
C GLU A 129 -11.52 15.95 9.94
N GLU A 130 -12.70 15.89 9.31
CA GLU A 130 -13.43 14.64 9.06
C GLU A 130 -12.62 13.68 8.17
N LEU A 131 -11.85 14.18 7.18
CA LEU A 131 -10.94 13.34 6.39
C LEU A 131 -9.89 12.66 7.26
N PHE A 132 -9.25 13.39 8.17
CA PHE A 132 -8.25 12.82 9.09
C PHE A 132 -8.85 11.88 10.13
N ILE A 133 -10.05 12.19 10.64
CA ILE A 133 -10.79 11.29 11.53
C ILE A 133 -11.11 9.98 10.81
N ASN A 134 -11.61 10.05 9.58
CA ASN A 134 -11.92 8.86 8.78
C ASN A 134 -10.67 8.02 8.47
N LEU A 135 -9.54 8.68 8.22
CA LEU A 135 -8.25 8.01 8.07
C LEU A 135 -7.85 7.26 9.36
N GLY A 136 -8.04 7.88 10.52
CA GLY A 136 -7.78 7.26 11.81
C GLY A 136 -8.70 6.08 12.12
N ILE A 137 -10.00 6.21 11.83
CA ILE A 137 -10.97 5.11 11.99
C ILE A 137 -10.58 3.91 11.12
N ARG A 138 -10.31 4.12 9.82
CA ARG A 138 -9.87 3.05 8.91
C ARG A 138 -8.58 2.37 9.38
N SER A 139 -7.64 3.14 9.92
CA SER A 139 -6.40 2.60 10.48
C SER A 139 -6.65 1.78 11.73
N SER A 140 -7.54 2.22 12.62
CA SER A 140 -7.98 1.48 13.81
C SER A 140 -8.70 0.18 13.44
N ASP A 141 -9.57 0.21 12.43
CA ASP A 141 -10.22 -1.00 11.92
C ASP A 141 -9.20 -1.97 11.33
N THR A 142 -8.20 -1.48 10.60
CA THR A 142 -7.10 -2.32 10.11
C THR A 142 -6.33 -2.98 11.26
N LEU A 143 -6.05 -2.22 12.34
CA LEU A 143 -5.42 -2.75 13.58
C LEU A 143 -6.21 -3.91 14.20
N ARG A 144 -7.54 -3.81 14.18
CA ARG A 144 -8.44 -4.79 14.79
C ARG A 144 -8.69 -6.00 13.89
N LEU A 145 -8.94 -5.77 12.59
CA LEU A 145 -9.41 -6.78 11.66
C LEU A 145 -8.28 -7.59 11.02
N GLN A 146 -7.06 -7.06 10.96
CA GLN A 146 -5.93 -7.71 10.27
C GLN A 146 -4.72 -7.97 11.19
N PRO A 147 -4.88 -8.60 12.37
CA PRO A 147 -3.79 -8.76 13.33
C PRO A 147 -2.64 -9.63 12.80
N LYS A 148 -2.93 -10.58 11.89
CA LYS A 148 -1.91 -11.43 11.26
C LYS A 148 -0.96 -10.61 10.39
N LEU A 149 -1.50 -9.71 9.56
CA LEU A 149 -0.73 -8.81 8.70
C LEU A 149 0.20 -7.91 9.52
N LEU A 150 -0.31 -7.37 10.63
CA LEU A 150 0.40 -6.42 11.49
C LEU A 150 1.42 -7.08 12.44
N ARG A 151 1.32 -8.40 12.66
CA ARG A 151 2.39 -9.17 13.32
C ARG A 151 3.54 -9.45 12.36
N HIS A 152 3.22 -9.59 11.08
CA HIS A 152 4.20 -9.85 10.02
C HIS A 152 5.10 -8.63 9.78
N ASP A 153 4.53 -7.43 9.74
CA ASP A 153 5.28 -6.18 9.57
C ASP A 153 5.07 -5.18 10.72
N ARG A 154 6.15 -4.89 11.46
CA ARG A 154 6.13 -3.97 12.62
C ARG A 154 6.01 -2.51 12.22
N ARG A 155 6.54 -2.11 11.06
CA ARG A 155 6.50 -0.73 10.56
C ARG A 155 5.10 -0.37 10.12
N LEU A 156 4.43 -1.25 9.38
CA LEU A 156 3.02 -1.12 9.04
C LEU A 156 2.17 -0.95 10.31
N ARG A 157 2.40 -1.80 11.32
CA ARG A 157 1.69 -1.67 12.62
C ARG A 157 1.95 -0.32 13.30
N SER A 158 3.18 0.18 13.27
CA SER A 158 3.52 1.50 13.82
C SER A 158 2.78 2.61 13.08
N ALA A 159 2.77 2.57 11.74
CA ALA A 159 2.04 3.53 10.93
C ALA A 159 0.54 3.55 11.24
N MET A 160 -0.10 2.37 11.25
CA MET A 160 -1.53 2.26 11.57
C MET A 160 -1.85 2.79 12.98
N LYS A 161 -0.94 2.59 13.96
CA LYS A 161 -1.11 3.16 15.30
C LYS A 161 -1.03 4.68 15.30
N SER A 162 -0.02 5.26 14.64
CA SER A 162 0.10 6.72 14.50
C SER A 162 -1.14 7.33 13.83
N LEU A 163 -1.62 6.73 12.74
CA LEU A 163 -2.85 7.19 12.08
C LEU A 163 -4.10 6.98 12.93
N SER A 164 -4.21 5.88 13.68
CA SER A 164 -5.38 5.62 14.53
C SER A 164 -5.59 6.69 15.61
N GLY A 165 -4.53 7.39 16.02
CA GLY A 165 -4.63 8.54 16.91
C GLY A 165 -5.46 9.70 16.34
N LEU A 166 -5.54 9.83 15.01
CA LEU A 166 -6.34 10.87 14.35
C LEU A 166 -7.86 10.67 14.55
N ALA A 167 -8.31 9.48 14.95
CA ALA A 167 -9.72 9.26 15.30
C ALA A 167 -10.15 10.06 16.54
N GLN A 168 -9.21 10.45 17.40
CA GLN A 168 -9.47 11.16 18.66
C GLN A 168 -9.69 12.67 18.46
N ILE A 169 -9.45 13.21 17.27
CA ILE A 169 -9.64 14.63 16.94
C ILE A 169 -11.05 15.10 17.29
N ARG A 170 -12.05 14.23 17.10
CA ARG A 170 -13.45 14.52 17.41
C ARG A 170 -13.71 14.78 18.91
N GLU A 171 -13.02 14.04 19.77
CA GLU A 171 -13.22 14.08 21.22
C GLU A 171 -12.40 15.20 21.87
N ALA A 172 -11.25 15.51 21.28
CA ALA A 172 -10.27 16.46 21.80
C ALA A 172 -10.29 17.81 21.06
N LYS A 173 -11.45 18.28 20.58
CA LYS A 173 -11.61 19.51 19.78
C LYS A 173 -10.90 20.76 20.31
N ASN A 174 -10.69 20.86 21.63
CA ASN A 174 -10.02 22.00 22.26
C ASN A 174 -8.51 21.79 22.48
N PHE A 175 -7.98 20.60 22.21
CA PHE A 175 -6.60 20.20 22.50
C PHE A 175 -5.82 19.70 21.28
N VAL A 176 -6.51 19.38 20.18
CA VAL A 176 -5.84 18.97 18.94
C VAL A 176 -5.55 20.20 18.11
N ASP A 177 -4.27 20.52 18.01
CA ASP A 177 -3.75 21.48 17.04
C ASP A 177 -3.35 20.76 15.74
N ALA A 178 -3.04 21.56 14.71
CA ALA A 178 -2.53 21.02 13.45
C ALA A 178 -1.18 20.28 13.65
N ASN A 179 -0.41 20.59 14.69
CA ASN A 179 0.83 19.83 15.00
C ASN A 179 0.53 18.37 15.28
N TYR A 180 -0.51 18.07 16.07
CA TYR A 180 -0.90 16.70 16.35
C TYR A 180 -1.15 15.88 15.07
N ILE A 181 -1.80 16.50 14.08
CA ILE A 181 -2.04 15.88 12.77
C ILE A 181 -0.72 15.70 12.02
N ILE A 182 0.10 16.76 11.93
CA ILE A 182 1.39 16.73 11.22
C ILE A 182 2.31 15.65 11.81
N ASP A 183 2.43 15.55 13.12
CA ASP A 183 3.28 14.57 13.79
C ASP A 183 2.78 13.14 13.57
N GLY A 184 1.46 12.93 13.67
CA GLY A 184 0.82 11.65 13.38
C GLY A 184 1.06 11.19 11.95
N LEU A 185 0.87 12.10 10.99
CA LEU A 185 1.11 11.84 9.56
C LEU A 185 2.59 11.63 9.26
N ARG A 186 3.50 12.44 9.81
CA ARG A 186 4.95 12.31 9.58
C ARG A 186 5.47 10.96 10.04
N SER A 187 5.08 10.53 11.26
CA SER A 187 5.42 9.21 11.77
C SER A 187 4.83 8.09 10.90
N ALA A 188 3.57 8.24 10.46
CA ALA A 188 2.93 7.25 9.62
C ALA A 188 3.58 7.13 8.24
N VAL A 189 3.78 8.25 7.54
CA VAL A 189 4.38 8.30 6.19
C VAL A 189 5.78 7.73 6.18
N ALA A 190 6.61 8.06 7.18
CA ALA A 190 7.97 7.50 7.26
C ALA A 190 7.95 5.96 7.40
N ASN A 191 7.09 5.43 8.27
CA ASN A 191 6.95 3.97 8.44
C ASN A 191 6.33 3.30 7.20
N LEU A 192 5.35 3.92 6.54
CA LEU A 192 4.74 3.38 5.32
C LEU A 192 5.71 3.38 4.14
N ALA A 193 6.52 4.44 4.00
CA ALA A 193 7.56 4.55 2.99
C ALA A 193 8.62 3.45 3.15
N GLU A 194 9.07 3.19 4.38
CA GLU A 194 9.97 2.07 4.66
C GLU A 194 9.36 0.72 4.26
N VAL A 195 8.07 0.51 4.53
CA VAL A 195 7.38 -0.72 4.13
C VAL A 195 7.34 -0.83 2.62
N THR A 196 7.05 0.26 1.89
CA THR A 196 7.00 0.25 0.43
C THR A 196 8.36 0.27 -0.26
N GLY A 197 9.45 0.27 0.51
CA GLY A 197 10.82 0.35 -0.01
C GLY A 197 11.12 1.68 -0.69
N GLN A 198 10.36 2.73 -0.36
CA GLN A 198 10.56 4.06 -0.90
C GLN A 198 11.36 4.90 0.08
N HIS A 199 12.37 5.58 -0.44
CA HIS A 199 13.22 6.47 0.35
C HIS A 199 12.89 7.90 -0.05
N PRO A 200 12.34 8.71 0.86
CA PRO A 200 12.04 10.09 0.53
C PRO A 200 13.32 10.89 0.34
N HIS A 201 13.43 11.62 -0.77
CA HIS A 201 14.56 12.50 -1.07
C HIS A 201 14.32 13.86 -0.43
N ALA A 202 15.01 14.12 0.68
CA ALA A 202 15.00 15.43 1.34
C ALA A 202 15.82 16.43 0.49
N GLY A 203 15.20 17.12 -0.46
CA GLY A 203 15.87 18.25 -1.12
C GLY A 203 15.31 18.75 -2.44
N GLU A 204 14.50 17.98 -3.17
CA GLU A 204 14.23 18.31 -4.58
C GLU A 204 12.90 19.03 -4.84
N PHE A 205 12.02 19.16 -3.86
CA PHE A 205 10.66 19.70 -4.07
C PHE A 205 10.50 21.15 -3.61
N GLY A 206 11.40 22.05 -4.03
CA GLY A 206 11.18 23.51 -3.91
C GLY A 206 9.89 23.97 -4.60
N ALA A 207 9.43 23.21 -5.60
CA ALA A 207 8.14 23.43 -6.27
C ALA A 207 6.92 23.19 -5.36
N ALA A 208 7.02 22.37 -4.31
CA ALA A 208 5.89 22.07 -3.42
C ALA A 208 5.37 23.35 -2.74
N GLN A 209 6.26 24.29 -2.41
CA GLN A 209 5.87 25.57 -1.83
C GLN A 209 5.04 26.43 -2.80
N ALA A 210 5.29 26.33 -4.11
CA ALA A 210 4.56 27.09 -5.12
C ALA A 210 3.11 26.61 -5.32
N PHE A 211 2.83 25.34 -5.04
CA PHE A 211 1.50 24.74 -5.19
C PHE A 211 0.71 24.66 -3.88
N ARG A 212 1.33 25.07 -2.76
CA ARG A 212 0.70 25.09 -1.45
C ARG A 212 -0.28 26.26 -1.36
N ASP A 213 -1.54 25.94 -1.07
CA ASP A 213 -2.61 26.90 -0.81
C ASP A 213 -3.52 26.32 0.26
N PRO A 214 -3.25 26.59 1.56
CA PRO A 214 -4.03 26.06 2.65
C PRO A 214 -5.33 26.84 2.88
N SER A 215 -5.68 27.83 2.04
CA SER A 215 -6.90 28.63 2.25
C SER A 215 -8.17 27.77 2.24
N VAL A 216 -9.15 28.12 3.07
CA VAL A 216 -10.40 27.35 3.21
C VAL A 216 -11.11 27.18 1.87
N ASP A 217 -11.15 28.22 1.04
CA ASP A 217 -11.77 28.16 -0.29
C ASP A 217 -11.06 27.15 -1.21
N ALA A 218 -9.73 27.09 -1.17
CA ALA A 218 -8.97 26.13 -1.95
C ALA A 218 -9.21 24.70 -1.47
N GLN A 219 -9.27 24.49 -0.14
CA GLN A 219 -9.62 23.19 0.43
C GLN A 219 -11.03 22.74 0.00
N VAL A 220 -12.02 23.64 0.02
CA VAL A 220 -13.39 23.34 -0.43
C VAL A 220 -13.41 22.96 -1.91
N ARG A 221 -12.68 23.68 -2.77
CA ARG A 221 -12.57 23.36 -4.21
C ARG A 221 -11.98 21.97 -4.42
N ARG A 222 -10.89 21.64 -3.72
CA ARG A 222 -10.23 20.32 -3.80
C ARG A 222 -11.11 19.20 -3.29
N TYR A 223 -11.75 19.39 -2.14
CA TYR A 223 -12.66 18.41 -1.53
C TYR A 223 -13.88 18.10 -2.41
N ARG A 224 -14.52 19.14 -2.98
CA ARG A 224 -15.71 18.97 -3.83
C ARG A 224 -15.38 18.49 -5.24
N GLY A 225 -14.11 18.53 -5.64
CA GLY A 225 -13.70 18.24 -7.01
C GLY A 225 -14.27 19.22 -8.04
N SER A 226 -14.74 20.39 -7.61
CA SER A 226 -15.26 21.42 -8.50
C SER A 226 -14.07 22.06 -9.23
N LEU A 227 -13.68 21.45 -10.36
CA LEU A 227 -12.99 22.19 -11.41
C LEU A 227 -13.85 23.40 -11.75
N HIS A 228 -13.19 24.54 -11.77
CA HIS A 228 -13.79 25.85 -11.79
C HIS A 228 -14.65 26.06 -13.06
N GLU A 229 -15.94 25.72 -13.01
CA GLU A 229 -16.96 26.23 -13.93
C GLU A 229 -17.31 27.70 -13.58
N THR A 230 -16.33 28.45 -13.08
CA THR A 230 -16.44 29.86 -12.69
C THR A 230 -15.38 30.72 -13.38
N ILE A 231 -14.81 30.23 -14.49
CA ILE A 231 -14.17 31.07 -15.51
C ILE A 231 -15.16 31.18 -16.68
N THR A 232 -16.31 31.82 -16.47
CA THR A 232 -17.23 32.11 -17.59
C THR A 232 -18.10 33.34 -17.37
N ARG A 233 -17.70 34.29 -16.53
CA ARG A 233 -18.48 35.55 -16.44
C ARG A 233 -17.76 36.87 -16.21
N ASP A 234 -16.43 36.89 -16.04
CA ASP A 234 -15.70 38.16 -15.88
C ASP A 234 -14.53 38.37 -16.87
N GLU A 235 -14.50 37.60 -17.96
CA GLU A 235 -13.60 37.82 -19.12
C GLU A 235 -14.15 38.86 -20.13
N ARG A 236 -14.99 39.80 -19.69
CA ARG A 236 -15.35 40.98 -20.51
C ARG A 236 -14.59 42.25 -20.13
N MET A 237 -13.56 42.17 -19.27
CA MET A 237 -12.83 43.35 -18.79
C MET A 237 -11.33 43.37 -19.13
N TYR A 238 -10.89 42.56 -20.10
CA TYR A 238 -9.62 42.83 -20.79
C TYR A 238 -9.85 42.84 -22.30
N PRO A 239 -9.65 44.00 -22.98
CA PRO A 239 -9.58 43.99 -24.42
C PRO A 239 -8.41 43.10 -24.84
N PRO A 240 -8.54 42.30 -25.91
CA PRO A 240 -7.45 41.49 -26.41
C PRO A 240 -6.24 42.39 -26.68
N ALA A 241 -5.08 42.03 -26.12
CA ALA A 241 -3.84 42.69 -26.45
C ALA A 241 -3.65 42.64 -27.98
N PRO A 242 -3.23 43.74 -28.62
CA PRO A 242 -3.02 43.76 -30.05
C PRO A 242 -2.00 42.69 -30.43
N PHE A 243 -2.45 41.77 -31.29
CA PHE A 243 -1.66 40.70 -31.86
C PHE A 243 -0.46 41.32 -32.60
N GLN A 244 0.71 41.34 -31.97
CA GLN A 244 1.95 41.67 -32.67
C GLN A 244 2.29 40.46 -33.53
N ALA A 245 2.08 40.61 -34.85
CA ALA A 245 2.50 39.63 -35.82
C ALA A 245 4.02 39.44 -35.69
N ILE A 246 4.42 38.27 -35.20
CA ILE A 246 5.80 37.82 -35.27
C ILE A 246 6.05 37.53 -36.75
N THR A 247 6.75 38.45 -37.41
CA THR A 247 7.35 38.20 -38.71
C THR A 247 8.42 37.12 -38.51
N GLN A 248 8.08 35.92 -38.96
CA GLN A 248 8.97 34.79 -39.05
C GLN A 248 9.94 35.07 -40.20
N ASP A 249 11.09 35.66 -39.89
CA ASP A 249 12.20 35.72 -40.83
C ASP A 249 12.85 34.34 -40.93
N ASP A 250 12.79 33.80 -42.15
CA ASP A 250 13.43 32.58 -42.61
C ASP A 250 14.96 32.72 -42.56
N ASP A 251 15.62 32.12 -41.56
CA ASP A 251 17.06 31.86 -41.62
C ASP A 251 17.33 30.38 -41.92
N ALA A 252 17.12 30.06 -43.20
CA ALA A 252 17.68 28.90 -43.87
C ALA A 252 19.17 29.14 -44.18
N SER A 253 20.09 28.94 -43.22
CA SER A 253 21.49 28.62 -43.57
C SER A 253 22.28 28.07 -42.39
N SER A 254 22.58 26.77 -42.42
CA SER A 254 23.90 26.19 -42.05
C SER A 254 23.83 24.67 -41.87
N ALA A 255 23.53 23.97 -42.97
CA ALA A 255 24.09 22.64 -43.19
C ALA A 255 25.48 22.79 -43.80
N ARG A 256 26.55 22.58 -43.03
CA ARG A 256 27.87 22.05 -43.47
C ARG A 256 28.89 22.09 -42.33
N SER A 257 29.77 21.09 -42.31
CA SER A 257 30.84 20.79 -41.34
C SER A 257 30.36 20.14 -40.03
N GLN A 258 30.81 18.95 -39.62
CA GLN A 258 31.96 18.15 -40.00
C GLN A 258 31.68 16.68 -39.65
N ARG A 259 31.89 15.80 -40.64
CA ARG A 259 32.37 14.44 -40.41
C ARG A 259 33.90 14.53 -40.38
N ALA A 260 34.52 14.07 -39.30
CA ALA A 260 35.85 13.48 -39.26
C ALA A 260 35.91 12.57 -38.02
#